data_AF-A0A8T0QHX8-F1
#
_entry.id   AF-A0A8T0QHX8-F1
#
_cell.length_a   1.000
_cell.length_b   1.000
_cell.length_c   1.000
_cell.angle_alpha   90.00
_cell.angle_beta   90.00
_cell.angle_gamma   90.00
#
_symmetry.space_group_name_H-M   'P 1'
#
loop_
_entity.id
_entity.type
_entity.pdbx_description
1 polymer ?
#
loop_
_entity_poly.entity_id
_entity_poly.type
_entity_poly.pdbx_seq_one_letter_code
_entity_poly.pdbx_strand_id
1 'polypeptide(L)'
;MEHSPQSSSAHDSAAGRGGKKLLDHVLGYPDAYLGSVEKGTRTLWVYDERGTVAHRAVTYAPGLHKIFDEVLVNAADNKRRAPAAMDALRVEIDVAE
;
A
#
# COMPACT_ATOMS: atom_id res chain seq x y z
N MET A 1 -14.56 -50.18 -6.30
CA MET A 1 -14.79 -48.72 -6.30
C MET A 1 -15.07 -48.33 -4.86
N GLU A 2 -14.09 -47.75 -4.18
CA GLU A 2 -14.28 -46.58 -3.31
C GLU A 2 -12.92 -46.13 -2.81
N HIS A 3 -12.72 -44.82 -2.82
CA HIS A 3 -11.45 -44.13 -2.84
C HIS A 3 -10.95 -43.84 -1.42
N SER A 4 -9.64 -43.98 -1.21
CA SER A 4 -8.94 -43.40 -0.05
C SER A 4 -8.98 -41.87 -0.08
N PRO A 5 -8.95 -41.20 1.08
CA PRO A 5 -8.36 -39.89 1.19
C PRO A 5 -6.98 -39.99 1.86
N GLN A 6 -5.93 -39.77 1.06
CA GLN A 6 -4.63 -39.37 1.59
C GLN A 6 -4.74 -37.93 2.10
N SER A 7 -4.53 -37.73 3.41
CA SER A 7 -4.34 -36.41 4.02
C SER A 7 -2.91 -35.96 3.74
N SER A 8 -2.71 -35.12 2.72
CA SER A 8 -1.43 -34.50 2.41
C SER A 8 -1.16 -33.31 3.35
N SER A 9 -0.35 -33.53 4.38
CA SER A 9 0.34 -32.47 5.11
C SER A 9 1.56 -32.00 4.31
N ALA A 10 1.40 -30.92 3.53
CA ALA A 10 2.54 -30.20 2.94
C ALA A 10 2.11 -28.78 2.50
N HIS A 11 1.91 -27.88 3.45
CA HIS A 11 1.92 -26.44 3.19
C HIS A 11 3.08 -25.82 3.96
N ASP A 12 4.28 -26.23 3.61
CA ASP A 12 5.46 -25.41 3.85
C ASP A 12 6.47 -25.62 2.73
N SER A 13 7.21 -24.55 2.40
CA SER A 13 8.34 -24.48 1.45
C SER A 13 8.09 -23.86 0.07
N ALA A 14 7.97 -22.53 0.00
CA ALA A 14 8.39 -21.78 -1.21
C ALA A 14 8.92 -20.34 -0.96
N ALA A 15 9.05 -19.88 0.30
CA ALA A 15 9.44 -18.48 0.58
C ALA A 15 10.98 -18.23 0.59
N GLY A 16 11.82 -19.25 0.42
CA GLY A 16 13.21 -19.22 0.92
C GLY A 16 14.30 -18.58 0.05
N ARG A 17 14.14 -18.39 -1.26
CA ARG A 17 15.23 -17.87 -2.13
C ARG A 17 14.87 -16.71 -3.05
N GLY A 18 13.64 -16.67 -3.58
CA GLY A 18 13.19 -15.58 -4.44
C GLY A 18 12.90 -14.28 -3.69
N GLY A 19 12.41 -14.39 -2.45
CA GLY A 19 12.00 -13.24 -1.64
C GLY A 19 13.14 -12.29 -1.29
N LYS A 20 14.31 -12.80 -0.91
CA LYS A 20 15.49 -11.95 -0.63
C LYS A 20 15.93 -11.18 -1.87
N LYS A 21 16.06 -11.85 -3.02
CA LYS A 21 16.44 -11.20 -4.28
C LYS A 21 15.43 -10.12 -4.70
N LEU A 22 14.13 -10.37 -4.51
CA LEU A 22 13.10 -9.38 -4.83
C LEU A 22 13.12 -8.20 -3.86
N LEU A 23 13.26 -8.47 -2.56
CA LEU A 23 13.38 -7.42 -1.55
C LEU A 23 14.57 -6.51 -1.84
N ASP A 24 15.74 -7.10 -2.12
CA ASP A 24 16.95 -6.36 -2.46
C ASP A 24 16.74 -5.50 -3.71
N HIS A 25 16.00 -5.99 -4.71
CA HIS A 25 15.70 -5.24 -5.92
C HIS A 25 14.70 -4.09 -5.66
N VAL A 26 13.66 -4.32 -4.86
CA VAL A 26 12.69 -3.27 -4.48
C VAL A 26 13.37 -2.17 -3.68
N LEU A 27 14.26 -2.53 -2.74
CA LEU A 27 15.03 -1.57 -1.96
C LEU A 27 16.12 -0.88 -2.78
N GLY A 28 16.70 -1.56 -3.76
CA GLY A 28 17.74 -1.00 -4.64
C GLY A 28 17.18 -0.08 -5.73
N TYR A 29 15.94 -0.30 -6.18
CA TYR A 29 15.30 0.46 -7.25
C TYR A 29 13.86 0.86 -6.91
N PRO A 30 13.63 1.57 -5.79
CA PRO A 30 12.28 1.87 -5.30
C PRO A 30 11.44 2.69 -6.28
N ASP A 31 12.10 3.52 -7.09
CA ASP A 31 11.46 4.36 -8.10
C ASP A 31 10.64 3.57 -9.13
N ALA A 32 11.03 2.33 -9.45
CA ALA A 32 10.31 1.46 -10.36
C ALA A 32 9.01 0.89 -9.76
N TYR A 33 8.83 0.98 -8.45
CA TYR A 33 7.70 0.41 -7.72
C TYR A 33 6.76 1.48 -7.14
N LEU A 34 7.32 2.58 -6.65
CA LEU A 34 6.61 3.57 -5.83
C LEU A 34 6.63 4.98 -6.46
N GLY A 35 7.48 5.18 -7.48
CA GLY A 35 7.94 6.51 -7.89
C GLY A 35 9.06 7.05 -7.00
N SER A 36 9.53 8.25 -7.31
CA SER A 36 10.74 8.82 -6.69
C SER A 36 10.67 8.88 -5.16
N VAL A 37 11.75 8.45 -4.51
CA VAL A 37 11.97 8.63 -3.07
C VAL A 37 12.46 10.03 -2.70
N GLU A 38 12.90 10.81 -3.68
CA GLU A 38 13.39 12.17 -3.48
C GLU A 38 12.25 13.19 -3.40
N LYS A 39 12.49 14.28 -2.66
CA LYS A 39 11.52 15.37 -2.56
C LYS A 39 11.45 16.14 -3.88
N GLY A 40 10.26 16.21 -4.45
CA GLY A 40 9.95 17.03 -5.61
C GLY A 40 8.83 18.02 -5.31
N THR A 41 8.85 19.17 -5.99
CA THR A 41 7.77 20.16 -5.89
C THR A 41 6.77 19.96 -7.02
N ARG A 42 5.49 19.80 -6.67
CA ARG A 42 4.38 19.69 -7.63
C ARG A 42 3.20 20.54 -7.17
N THR A 43 2.42 21.06 -8.11
CA THR A 43 1.17 21.73 -7.79
C THR A 43 0.08 20.66 -7.63
N LEU A 44 -0.56 20.62 -6.47
CA LEU A 44 -1.57 19.64 -6.10
C LEU A 44 -2.79 20.34 -5.50
N TRP A 45 -3.93 19.65 -5.55
CA TRP A 45 -5.11 20.01 -4.77
C TRP A 45 -4.94 19.52 -3.34
N VAL A 46 -4.97 20.44 -2.37
CA VAL A 46 -4.79 20.14 -0.96
C VAL A 46 -6.01 20.63 -0.20
N TYR A 47 -6.63 19.74 0.57
CA TYR A 47 -7.63 20.11 1.55
C TYR A 47 -6.93 20.72 2.77
N ASP A 48 -7.33 21.93 3.16
CA ASP A 48 -6.72 22.69 4.25
C ASP A 48 -7.57 22.69 5.53
N GLU A 49 -6.99 23.21 6.61
CA GLU A 49 -7.63 23.31 7.93
C GLU A 49 -8.86 24.23 7.94
N ARG A 50 -9.00 25.10 6.93
CA ARG A 50 -10.18 25.97 6.77
C ARG A 50 -11.36 25.22 6.15
N GLY A 51 -11.17 23.94 5.84
CA GLY A 51 -12.17 23.09 5.21
C GLY A 51 -12.31 23.34 3.71
N THR A 52 -11.29 23.91 3.07
CA THR A 52 -11.32 24.28 1.65
C THR A 52 -10.27 23.52 0.86
N VAL A 53 -10.49 23.40 -0.46
CA VAL A 53 -9.54 22.76 -1.37
C VAL A 53 -8.77 23.85 -2.13
N ALA A 54 -7.45 23.88 -1.95
CA ALA A 54 -6.56 24.86 -2.58
C ALA A 54 -5.60 24.18 -3.57
N HIS A 55 -5.39 24.79 -4.73
CA HIS A 55 -4.40 24.34 -5.71
C HIS A 55 -3.07 25.03 -5.45
N ARG A 56 -2.10 24.33 -4.84
CA ARG A 56 -0.84 24.92 -4.37
C ARG A 56 0.37 24.05 -4.62
N ALA A 57 1.54 24.67 -4.65
CA ALA A 57 2.81 23.96 -4.69
C ALA A 57 3.05 23.20 -3.36
N VAL A 58 3.45 21.94 -3.47
CA VAL A 58 3.79 21.06 -2.35
C VAL A 58 5.11 20.36 -2.66
N THR A 59 6.03 20.39 -1.72
CA THR A 59 7.31 19.66 -1.80
C THR A 59 7.20 18.39 -0.96
N TYR A 60 7.22 17.22 -1.59
CA TYR A 60 7.04 15.92 -0.94
C TYR A 60 7.78 14.82 -1.70
N ALA A 61 7.98 13.66 -1.06
CA ALA A 61 8.50 12.46 -1.72
C ALA A 61 7.33 11.64 -2.30
N PRO A 62 7.21 11.48 -3.63
CA PRO A 62 6.14 10.70 -4.25
C PRO A 62 6.04 9.25 -3.75
N GLY A 63 7.17 8.58 -3.54
CA GLY A 63 7.21 7.20 -3.05
C GLY A 63 6.58 7.05 -1.66
N LEU A 64 6.80 8.02 -0.76
CA LEU A 64 6.17 8.04 0.56
C LEU A 64 4.64 8.20 0.46
N HIS A 65 4.18 9.08 -0.43
CA HIS A 65 2.75 9.25 -0.68
C HIS A 65 2.13 7.96 -1.28
N LYS A 66 2.85 7.27 -2.16
CA LYS A 66 2.35 6.06 -2.82
C LYS A 66 2.15 4.89 -1.86
N ILE A 67 3.07 4.67 -0.92
CA ILE A 67 2.90 3.57 0.06
C ILE A 67 1.69 3.79 0.96
N PHE A 68 1.37 5.05 1.30
CA PHE A 68 0.15 5.39 2.02
C PHE A 68 -1.11 5.15 1.17
N ASP A 69 -1.11 5.61 -0.10
CA ASP A 69 -2.21 5.41 -1.04
C ASP A 69 -2.53 3.92 -1.28
N GLU A 70 -1.51 3.06 -1.40
CA GLU A 70 -1.71 1.60 -1.57
C GLU A 70 -2.48 0.97 -0.39
N VAL A 71 -2.24 1.43 0.85
CA VAL A 71 -2.99 0.94 2.02
C VAL A 71 -4.45 1.39 1.94
N LEU A 72 -4.70 2.64 1.54
CA LEU A 72 -6.07 3.17 1.38
C LEU A 72 -6.83 2.44 0.28
N VAL A 73 -6.21 2.19 -0.86
CA VAL A 73 -6.82 1.45 -1.98
C VAL A 73 -7.14 0.02 -1.56
N ASN A 74 -6.22 -0.67 -0.89
CA ASN A 74 -6.47 -2.03 -0.39
C ASN A 74 -7.64 -2.09 0.61
N ALA A 75 -7.76 -1.08 1.48
CA ALA A 75 -8.86 -0.95 2.42
C ALA A 75 -10.19 -0.61 1.69
N ALA A 76 -10.17 0.29 0.71
CA ALA A 76 -11.34 0.61 -0.12
C ALA A 76 -11.81 -0.62 -0.93
N ASP A 77 -10.89 -1.40 -1.46
CA ASP A 77 -11.20 -2.66 -2.16
C ASP A 77 -11.88 -3.68 -1.24
N ASN A 78 -11.61 -3.63 0.07
CA ASN A 78 -12.33 -4.47 1.03
C ASN A 78 -13.83 -4.15 1.07
N LYS A 79 -14.23 -2.87 0.91
CA LYS A 79 -15.65 -2.49 0.80
C LYS A 79 -16.28 -3.09 -0.45
N ARG A 80 -15.55 -3.13 -1.57
CA ARG A 80 -16.04 -3.71 -2.82
C ARG A 80 -16.23 -5.22 -2.69
N ARG A 81 -15.33 -5.92 -1.98
CA ARG A 81 -15.43 -7.37 -1.73
C ARG A 81 -16.51 -7.74 -0.73
N ALA A 82 -16.67 -6.97 0.35
CA ALA A 82 -17.60 -7.25 1.44
C ALA A 82 -18.50 -6.03 1.76
N PRO A 83 -19.39 -5.63 0.82
CA PRO A 83 -20.13 -4.38 0.92
C PRO A 83 -21.09 -4.31 2.12
N ALA A 84 -21.60 -5.45 2.59
CA ALA A 84 -22.47 -5.50 3.77
C ALA A 84 -21.70 -5.49 5.10
N ALA A 85 -20.42 -5.87 5.11
CA ALA A 85 -19.65 -6.08 6.34
C ALA A 85 -18.79 -4.88 6.74
N MET A 86 -18.33 -4.09 5.77
CA MET A 86 -17.47 -2.93 6.03
C MET A 86 -18.29 -1.64 6.02
N ASP A 87 -18.28 -0.86 7.09
CA ASP A 87 -19.06 0.38 7.24
C ASP A 87 -18.19 1.64 7.25
N ALA A 88 -16.96 1.55 7.76
CA ALA A 88 -16.05 2.67 7.92
C ALA A 88 -14.61 2.31 7.52
N LEU A 89 -13.87 3.33 7.07
CA LEU A 89 -12.41 3.33 6.95
C LEU A 89 -11.92 4.50 7.81
N ARG A 90 -11.01 4.23 8.74
CA ARG A 90 -10.46 5.23 9.66
C ARG A 90 -8.96 5.35 9.42
N VAL A 91 -8.47 6.59 9.38
CA VAL A 91 -7.05 6.90 9.22
C VAL A 91 -6.65 7.80 10.37
N GLU A 92 -5.59 7.42 11.06
CA GLU A 92 -4.95 8.21 12.11
C GLU A 92 -3.50 8.42 11.69
N ILE A 93 -3.05 9.68 11.73
CA ILE A 93 -1.68 10.06 11.37
C ILE A 93 -1.07 10.71 12.61
N ASP A 94 -0.17 9.97 13.27
CA ASP A 94 0.65 10.48 14.36
C ASP A 94 1.87 11.18 13.76
N VAL A 95 1.87 12.51 13.84
CA VAL A 95 3.00 13.33 13.38
C VAL A 95 3.90 13.53 14.59
N ALA A 96 5.05 12.86 14.61
CA ALA A 96 6.08 13.15 15.60
C ALA A 96 6.53 14.61 15.45
N GLU A 97 6.41 15.41 16.52
CA GLU A 97 6.89 16.78 16.61
C GLU A 97 8.43 16.87 16.61
#